data_AF-A0A2G3Q0W6-F1
#
_entry.id   AF-A0A2G3Q0W6-F1
#
_cell.length_a   1.000
_cell.length_b   1.000
_cell.length_c   1.000
_cell.angle_alpha   90.00
_cell.angle_beta   90.00
_cell.angle_gamma   90.00
#
_symmetry.space_group_name_H-M   'P 1'
#
loop_
_entity.id
_entity.type
_entity.pdbx_description
1 polymer ?
#
loop_
_entity_poly.entity_id
_entity_poly.type
_entity_poly.pdbx_seq_one_letter_code
_entity_poly.pdbx_strand_id
1 'polypeptide(L)'
;MYLLKQLSSNEKKKDRMELYEKCTTGWILKEGYWVTGAQSFYQLLSQYPFQLNYAILQINQPYRNLLYHFYPHLKIMLDKEAVIKEFEKRVGITRCFYEEVAVSLQSVMQGATGDIRLFIYDFYHLSSPKDAFMFYENWQLQLNLKEKSVISFVRFMEYYLEEILNYFEMSNCLP
;
A
#
# COMPACT_ATOMS: atom_id res chain seq x y z
N MET A 1 0.57 12.00 22.94
CA MET A 1 0.74 13.35 22.37
C MET A 1 0.87 13.37 20.83
N TYR A 2 1.35 12.30 20.17
CA TYR A 2 1.54 12.26 18.71
C TYR A 2 0.23 12.22 17.90
N LEU A 3 -0.76 11.42 18.31
CA LEU A 3 -2.08 11.34 17.66
C LEU A 3 -2.81 12.69 17.63
N LEU A 4 -2.78 13.46 18.73
CA LEU A 4 -3.42 14.78 18.81
C LEU A 4 -2.83 15.78 17.80
N LYS A 5 -1.53 15.71 17.52
CA LYS A 5 -0.89 16.55 16.48
C LYS A 5 -1.30 16.15 15.07
N GLN A 6 -1.59 14.87 14.83
CA GLN A 6 -2.09 14.38 13.53
C GLN A 6 -3.54 14.79 13.29
N LEU A 7 -4.36 14.88 14.33
CA LEU A 7 -5.74 15.35 14.24
C LEU A 7 -5.85 16.85 13.88
N SER A 8 -4.83 17.66 14.21
CA SER A 8 -4.77 19.09 13.84
C SER A 8 -4.24 19.36 12.43
N SER A 9 -3.86 18.32 11.67
CA SER A 9 -3.43 18.45 10.28
C SER A 9 -4.62 18.87 9.39
N ASN A 10 -4.50 20.01 8.70
CA ASN A 10 -5.56 20.63 7.91
C ASN A 10 -5.80 20.02 6.52
N GLU A 11 -5.16 18.89 6.17
CA GLU A 11 -5.38 18.24 4.89
C GLU A 11 -6.75 17.56 4.84
N LYS A 12 -7.75 18.28 4.33
CA LYS A 12 -9.09 17.77 4.04
C LYS A 12 -9.08 16.97 2.74
N LYS A 13 -8.38 15.85 2.73
CA LYS A 13 -8.48 14.87 1.64
C LYS A 13 -9.71 14.00 1.88
N LYS A 14 -10.53 13.83 0.83
CA LYS A 14 -11.64 12.88 0.84
C LYS A 14 -11.09 11.52 0.42
N ASP A 15 -10.91 10.63 1.37
CA ASP A 15 -10.41 9.28 1.12
C ASP A 15 -11.52 8.25 1.31
N ARG A 16 -11.47 7.19 0.50
CA ARG A 16 -12.35 6.03 0.62
C ARG A 16 -11.66 4.99 1.50
N MET A 17 -12.41 4.44 2.45
CA MET A 17 -12.00 3.31 3.28
C MET A 17 -13.01 2.19 3.11
N GLU A 18 -12.52 0.96 3.05
CA GLU A 18 -13.35 -0.23 2.93
C GLU A 18 -13.03 -1.19 4.07
N LEU A 19 -14.08 -1.65 4.73
CA LEU A 19 -14.00 -2.48 5.94
C LEU A 19 -14.53 -3.87 5.63
N TYR A 20 -13.73 -4.89 5.96
CA TYR A 20 -14.03 -6.28 5.64
C TYR A 20 -14.08 -7.14 6.90
N GLU A 21 -14.98 -8.11 6.87
CA GLU A 21 -15.03 -9.21 7.84
C GLU A 21 -14.56 -10.50 7.17
N LYS A 22 -13.76 -11.30 7.89
CA LYS A 22 -13.34 -12.62 7.43
C LYS A 22 -14.44 -13.63 7.73
N CYS A 23 -14.92 -14.33 6.70
CA CYS A 23 -15.82 -15.47 6.83
C CYS A 23 -15.14 -16.75 6.34
N THR A 24 -15.80 -17.90 6.49
CA THR A 24 -15.28 -19.22 6.10
C THR A 24 -14.95 -19.34 4.61
N THR A 25 -15.62 -18.56 3.76
CA THR A 25 -15.51 -18.60 2.29
C THR A 25 -14.67 -17.46 1.71
N GLY A 26 -14.13 -16.55 2.53
CA GLY A 26 -13.37 -15.39 2.05
C GLY A 26 -13.67 -14.10 2.83
N TRP A 27 -13.36 -12.96 2.22
CA TRP A 27 -13.59 -11.63 2.81
C TRP A 27 -14.90 -11.01 2.30
N ILE A 28 -15.72 -10.48 3.21
CA ILE A 28 -16.98 -9.82 2.87
C ILE A 28 -16.86 -8.34 3.20
N LEU A 29 -17.09 -7.47 2.20
CA LEU A 29 -17.19 -6.03 2.42
C LEU A 29 -18.40 -5.75 3.32
N LYS A 30 -18.15 -5.18 4.49
CA LYS A 30 -19.21 -4.76 5.40
C LYS A 30 -19.64 -3.36 5.10
N GLU A 31 -18.69 -2.44 5.05
CA GLU A 31 -18.99 -1.01 4.97
C GLU A 31 -17.91 -0.27 4.18
N GLY A 32 -18.35 0.74 3.42
CA GLY A 32 -17.50 1.66 2.69
C GLY A 32 -17.74 3.08 3.17
N TYR A 33 -16.68 3.76 3.60
CA TYR A 33 -16.76 5.10 4.16
C TYR A 33 -15.99 6.11 3.31
N TRP A 34 -16.59 7.28 3.14
CA TRP A 34 -15.88 8.47 2.68
C TRP A 34 -15.58 9.35 3.88
N VAL A 35 -14.31 9.56 4.17
CA VAL A 35 -13.90 10.30 5.36
C VAL A 35 -13.12 11.55 4.96
N THR A 36 -13.47 12.67 5.58
CA THR A 36 -12.89 14.00 5.30
C THR A 36 -12.06 14.47 6.48
N GLY A 37 -10.79 14.07 6.49
CA GLY A 37 -9.81 14.42 7.51
C GLY A 37 -9.81 13.52 8.75
N ALA A 38 -8.70 13.56 9.49
CA ALA A 38 -8.46 12.64 10.61
C ALA A 38 -9.39 12.85 11.81
N GLN A 39 -9.88 14.08 12.02
CA GLN A 39 -10.81 14.39 13.12
C GLN A 39 -12.19 13.78 12.92
N SER A 40 -12.75 13.86 11.71
CA SER A 40 -14.04 13.22 11.41
C SER A 40 -13.91 11.70 11.49
N PHE A 41 -12.75 11.17 11.08
CA PHE A 41 -12.47 9.75 11.22
C PHE A 41 -12.40 9.29 12.68
N TYR A 42 -11.68 10.03 13.53
CA TYR A 42 -11.62 9.75 14.97
C TYR A 42 -13.02 9.75 15.59
N GLN A 43 -13.87 10.73 15.25
CA GLN A 43 -15.24 10.80 15.74
C GLN A 43 -16.04 9.54 15.34
N LEU A 44 -15.94 9.13 14.07
CA LEU A 44 -16.57 7.92 13.57
C LEU A 44 -16.14 6.68 14.38
N LEU A 45 -14.83 6.45 14.51
CA LEU A 45 -14.32 5.28 15.23
C LEU A 45 -14.68 5.29 16.72
N SER A 46 -14.77 6.48 17.33
CA SER A 46 -15.13 6.62 18.75
C SER A 46 -16.61 6.36 19.06
N GLN A 47 -17.49 6.51 18.07
CA GLN A 47 -18.94 6.39 18.25
C GLN A 47 -19.47 5.00 17.87
N TYR A 48 -18.76 4.27 17.02
CA TYR A 48 -19.21 2.99 16.48
C TYR A 48 -18.17 1.90 16.75
N PRO A 49 -18.44 0.96 17.69
CA PRO A 49 -17.58 -0.19 17.91
C PRO A 49 -17.80 -1.21 16.78
N PHE A 50 -16.93 -1.16 15.78
CA PHE A 50 -16.96 -2.10 14.68
C PHE A 50 -16.21 -3.40 15.04
N GLN A 51 -16.71 -4.55 14.62
CA GLN A 51 -15.92 -5.79 14.65
C GLN A 51 -15.16 -5.91 13.33
N LEU A 52 -13.96 -5.35 13.29
CA LEU A 52 -13.15 -5.26 12.08
C LEU A 52 -11.99 -6.24 12.15
N ASN A 53 -11.90 -7.08 11.12
CA ASN A 53 -10.77 -8.00 10.95
C ASN A 53 -9.79 -7.47 9.90
N TYR A 54 -10.27 -6.65 8.96
CA TYR A 54 -9.44 -6.12 7.88
C TYR A 54 -9.93 -4.77 7.35
N ALA A 55 -9.01 -3.93 6.90
CA ALA A 55 -9.31 -2.64 6.26
C ALA A 55 -8.43 -2.38 5.05
N ILE A 56 -9.01 -1.84 3.97
CA ILE A 56 -8.27 -1.33 2.82
C ILE A 56 -8.22 0.19 2.90
N LEU A 57 -7.01 0.75 2.82
CA LEU A 57 -6.75 2.19 2.91
C LEU A 57 -5.93 2.70 1.73
N GLN A 58 -6.21 3.93 1.32
CA GLN A 58 -5.24 4.74 0.60
C GLN A 58 -4.04 5.06 1.51
N ILE A 59 -2.92 5.54 0.94
CA ILE A 59 -1.75 5.95 1.71
C ILE A 59 -2.08 7.20 2.55
N ASN A 60 -2.50 6.97 3.80
CA ASN A 60 -2.89 8.00 4.76
C ASN A 60 -2.45 7.58 6.18
N GLN A 61 -1.28 8.07 6.58
CA GLN A 61 -0.66 7.72 7.87
C GLN A 61 -1.53 8.07 9.09
N PRO A 62 -2.18 9.26 9.18
CA PRO A 62 -3.13 9.54 10.25
C PRO A 62 -4.23 8.50 10.40
N TYR A 63 -4.82 8.04 9.29
CA TYR A 63 -5.93 7.08 9.34
C TYR A 63 -5.46 5.70 9.78
N ARG A 64 -4.33 5.24 9.25
CA ARG A 64 -3.65 4.01 9.70
C ARG A 64 -3.42 4.03 11.21
N ASN A 65 -2.87 5.12 11.72
CA ASN A 65 -2.54 5.24 13.14
C ASN A 65 -3.80 5.24 14.02
N LEU A 66 -4.87 5.89 13.58
CA LEU A 66 -6.16 5.88 14.27
C LEU A 66 -6.75 4.46 14.30
N LEU A 67 -6.71 3.75 13.18
CA LEU A 67 -7.21 2.37 13.12
C LEU A 67 -6.45 1.43 14.05
N TYR A 68 -5.11 1.46 14.06
CA TYR A 68 -4.34 0.65 15.01
C TYR A 68 -4.53 1.07 16.47
N HIS A 69 -4.90 2.33 16.73
CA HIS A 69 -5.20 2.79 18.08
C HIS A 69 -6.52 2.21 18.61
N PHE A 70 -7.58 2.22 17.80
CA PHE A 70 -8.91 1.72 18.18
C PHE A 70 -9.06 0.21 18.02
N TYR A 71 -8.37 -0.38 17.03
CA TYR A 71 -8.46 -1.79 16.66
C TYR A 71 -7.05 -2.40 16.50
N PRO A 72 -6.34 -2.71 17.61
CA PRO A 72 -4.96 -3.19 17.56
C PRO A 72 -4.77 -4.52 16.82
N HIS A 73 -5.84 -5.31 16.67
CA HIS A 73 -5.83 -6.60 15.99
C HIS A 73 -6.18 -6.51 14.50
N LEU A 74 -6.52 -5.33 14.00
CA LEU A 74 -6.93 -5.11 12.63
C LEU A 74 -5.76 -5.29 11.66
N LYS A 75 -5.93 -6.10 10.63
CA LYS A 75 -4.99 -6.11 9.49
C LYS A 75 -5.34 -4.98 8.52
N ILE A 76 -4.35 -4.19 8.14
CA ILE A 76 -4.54 -3.09 7.18
C ILE A 76 -3.82 -3.46 5.88
N MET A 77 -4.50 -3.31 4.75
CA MET A 77 -3.89 -3.34 3.43
C MET A 77 -3.88 -1.95 2.82
N LEU A 78 -2.77 -1.62 2.17
CA LEU A 78 -2.74 -0.45 1.31
C LEU A 78 -3.29 -0.80 -0.08
N ASP A 79 -4.12 0.10 -0.59
CA ASP A 79 -4.62 0.03 -1.96
C ASP A 79 -3.46 -0.06 -2.96
N LYS A 80 -3.47 -1.10 -3.80
CA LYS A 80 -2.39 -1.40 -4.76
C LYS A 80 -2.15 -0.23 -5.69
N GLU A 81 -3.21 0.39 -6.23
CA GLU A 81 -3.05 1.51 -7.15
C GLU A 81 -2.41 2.72 -6.48
N ALA A 82 -2.76 2.98 -5.22
CA ALA A 82 -2.13 4.03 -4.43
C ALA A 82 -0.63 3.79 -4.23
N VAL A 83 -0.24 2.55 -3.92
CA VAL A 83 1.16 2.15 -3.75
C VAL A 83 1.94 2.29 -5.05
N ILE A 84 1.38 1.84 -6.18
CA ILE A 84 2.01 1.98 -7.50
C ILE A 84 2.19 3.46 -7.86
N LYS A 85 1.17 4.31 -7.67
CA LYS A 85 1.27 5.76 -7.95
C LYS A 85 2.32 6.44 -7.07
N GLU A 86 2.42 6.06 -5.81
CA GLU A 86 3.42 6.62 -4.90
C GLU A 86 4.84 6.14 -5.26
N PHE A 87 4.98 4.91 -5.74
CA PHE A 87 6.21 4.43 -6.35
C PHE A 87 6.57 5.28 -7.58
N GLU A 88 5.72 5.33 -8.60
CA GLU A 88 5.93 6.10 -9.85
C GLU A 88 6.37 7.54 -9.56
N LYS A 89 5.68 8.20 -8.62
CA LYS A 89 6.01 9.55 -8.17
C LYS A 89 7.42 9.68 -7.58
N ARG A 90 7.87 8.70 -6.80
CA ARG A 90 9.19 8.71 -6.13
C ARG A 90 10.34 8.42 -7.08
N VAL A 91 10.11 7.53 -8.05
CA VAL A 91 11.12 7.15 -9.06
C VAL A 91 11.05 7.98 -10.33
N GLY A 92 10.09 8.90 -10.43
CA GLY A 92 9.98 9.87 -11.53
C GLY A 92 9.50 9.26 -12.84
N ILE A 93 8.71 8.19 -12.78
CA ILE A 93 8.15 7.54 -13.98
C ILE A 93 6.83 8.21 -14.35
N THR A 94 6.67 8.56 -15.62
CA THR A 94 5.42 9.06 -16.18
C THR A 94 4.81 8.01 -17.13
N ARG A 95 3.49 8.07 -17.34
CA ARG A 95 2.75 7.13 -18.18
C ARG A 95 3.31 7.02 -19.62
N CYS A 96 3.83 8.12 -20.17
CA CYS A 96 4.49 8.14 -21.49
C CYS A 96 5.76 7.27 -21.56
N PHE A 97 6.44 7.08 -20.43
CA PHE A 97 7.64 6.25 -20.36
C PHE A 97 7.31 4.75 -20.56
N TYR A 98 6.13 4.30 -20.11
CA TYR A 98 5.72 2.90 -20.27
C TYR A 98 5.39 2.52 -21.71
N GLU A 99 4.85 3.45 -22.52
CA GLU A 99 4.56 3.19 -23.93
C GLU A 99 5.86 2.97 -24.74
N GLU A 100 6.91 3.73 -24.42
CA GLU A 100 8.24 3.57 -25.02
C GLU A 100 8.94 2.27 -24.57
N VAL A 101 8.75 1.89 -23.31
CA VAL A 101 9.31 0.64 -22.75
C VAL A 101 8.55 -0.59 -23.26
N ALA A 102 7.23 -0.53 -23.44
CA ALA A 102 6.43 -1.62 -23.98
C ALA A 102 6.80 -1.99 -25.42
N VAL A 103 7.16 -1.00 -26.25
CA VAL A 103 7.66 -1.22 -27.61
C VAL A 103 9.06 -1.85 -27.61
N SER A 104 9.88 -1.60 -26.57
CA SER A 104 11.23 -2.17 -26.44
C SER A 104 11.25 -3.50 -25.65
N LEU A 105 10.23 -3.82 -24.85
CA LEU A 105 10.12 -5.05 -24.05
C LEU A 105 10.06 -6.35 -24.88
N GLN A 106 9.59 -6.30 -26.12
CA GLN A 106 9.69 -7.45 -27.04
C GLN A 106 11.15 -7.85 -27.36
N SER A 107 12.11 -6.95 -27.12
CA SER A 107 13.54 -7.19 -27.37
C SER A 107 14.38 -7.40 -26.10
N VAL A 108 13.87 -7.09 -24.91
CA VAL A 108 14.66 -7.00 -23.65
C VAL A 108 14.41 -8.15 -22.67
N MET A 109 13.55 -9.13 -22.99
CA MET A 109 13.26 -10.29 -22.13
C MET A 109 14.45 -11.22 -21.81
N GLN A 110 15.67 -10.91 -22.26
CA GLN A 110 16.86 -11.74 -22.01
C GLN A 110 17.89 -11.17 -21.01
N GLY A 111 17.64 -10.08 -20.27
CA GLY A 111 18.71 -9.63 -19.36
C GLY A 111 18.49 -8.50 -18.36
N ALA A 112 17.27 -8.04 -18.07
CA ALA A 112 17.08 -6.93 -17.13
C ALA A 112 16.81 -7.41 -15.70
N THR A 113 17.84 -7.95 -15.04
CA THR A 113 17.95 -7.79 -13.59
C THR A 113 18.36 -6.34 -13.34
N GLY A 114 17.45 -5.49 -12.84
CA GLY A 114 17.85 -4.21 -12.23
C GLY A 114 17.20 -2.92 -12.71
N ASP A 115 16.12 -2.93 -13.51
CA ASP A 115 15.37 -1.68 -13.71
C ASP A 115 14.40 -1.48 -12.53
N ILE A 116 14.74 -0.53 -11.65
CA ILE A 116 13.84 -0.09 -10.57
C ILE A 116 12.44 0.18 -11.11
N ARG A 117 12.30 0.66 -12.35
CA ARG A 117 11.04 1.10 -12.95
C ARG A 117 10.00 0.01 -13.14
N LEU A 118 10.40 -1.26 -13.17
CA LEU A 118 9.49 -2.40 -13.30
C LEU A 118 9.24 -3.12 -11.97
N PHE A 119 10.08 -2.87 -10.95
CA PHE A 119 10.05 -3.55 -9.65
C PHE A 119 8.63 -3.65 -9.08
N ILE A 120 7.90 -2.54 -8.99
CA ILE A 120 6.60 -2.54 -8.30
C ILE A 120 5.55 -3.39 -9.03
N TYR A 121 5.64 -3.49 -10.36
CA TYR A 121 4.71 -4.29 -11.14
C TYR A 121 5.05 -5.76 -10.95
N ASP A 122 6.32 -6.15 -11.11
CA ASP A 122 6.78 -7.52 -10.89
C ASP A 122 6.45 -7.99 -9.48
N PHE A 123 6.67 -7.12 -8.48
CA PHE A 123 6.32 -7.36 -7.08
C PHE A 123 4.84 -7.76 -6.93
N TYR A 124 3.92 -7.02 -7.55
CA TYR A 124 2.48 -7.31 -7.48
C TYR A 124 1.98 -8.42 -8.42
N HIS A 125 2.85 -9.03 -9.22
CA HIS A 125 2.54 -10.25 -9.99
C HIS A 125 2.83 -11.55 -9.22
N LEU A 126 3.45 -11.45 -8.04
CA LEU A 126 3.77 -12.59 -7.19
C LEU A 126 2.50 -13.15 -6.53
N SER A 127 2.50 -14.45 -6.25
CA SER A 127 1.31 -15.19 -5.80
C SER A 127 1.14 -15.24 -4.28
N SER A 128 2.22 -15.01 -3.52
CA SER A 128 2.20 -15.16 -2.07
C SER A 128 2.96 -14.03 -1.37
N PRO A 129 2.57 -13.69 -0.12
CA PRO A 129 3.29 -12.70 0.68
C PRO A 129 4.75 -13.11 0.92
N LYS A 130 5.02 -14.42 1.02
CA LYS A 130 6.37 -14.95 1.19
C LYS A 130 7.24 -14.69 -0.03
N ASP A 131 6.72 -14.95 -1.23
CA ASP A 131 7.47 -14.74 -2.47
C ASP A 131 7.69 -13.25 -2.72
N ALA A 132 6.69 -12.41 -2.44
CA ALA A 132 6.80 -10.96 -2.50
C ALA A 132 7.88 -10.40 -1.56
N PHE A 133 7.92 -10.89 -0.32
CA PHE A 133 8.95 -10.51 0.63
C PHE A 133 10.35 -10.92 0.17
N MET A 134 10.54 -12.18 -0.25
CA MET A 134 11.82 -12.67 -0.75
C MET A 134 12.28 -11.92 -2.00
N PHE A 135 11.37 -11.59 -2.92
CA PHE A 135 11.67 -10.79 -4.10
C PHE A 135 12.14 -9.39 -3.71
N TYR A 136 11.48 -8.73 -2.76
CA TYR A 136 11.89 -7.43 -2.25
C TYR A 136 13.27 -7.46 -1.59
N GLU A 137 13.56 -8.45 -0.73
CA GLU A 137 14.88 -8.59 -0.11
C GLU A 137 15.99 -8.78 -1.15
N ASN A 138 15.77 -9.67 -2.12
CA ASN A 138 16.74 -9.92 -3.20
C ASN A 138 16.95 -8.66 -4.05
N TRP A 139 15.88 -7.92 -4.32
CA TRP A 139 15.97 -6.66 -5.06
C TRP A 139 16.80 -5.63 -4.29
N GLN A 140 16.61 -5.50 -2.98
CA GLN A 140 17.40 -4.57 -2.15
C GLN A 140 18.91 -4.85 -2.20
N LEU A 141 19.32 -6.12 -2.28
CA LEU A 141 20.73 -6.50 -2.41
C LEU A 141 21.37 -6.03 -3.72
N GLN A 142 20.56 -5.78 -4.75
CA GLN A 142 21.00 -5.34 -6.07
C GLN A 142 20.98 -3.83 -6.25
N LEU A 143 20.47 -3.07 -5.25
CA LEU A 143 20.28 -1.63 -5.36
C LEU A 143 21.57 -0.83 -5.23
N ASN A 144 21.71 0.15 -6.12
CA ASN A 144 22.68 1.22 -5.93
C ASN A 144 22.12 2.30 -4.97
N LEU A 145 22.49 2.22 -3.70
CA LEU A 145 22.04 3.16 -2.65
C LEU A 145 22.54 4.61 -2.81
N LYS A 146 23.15 4.98 -3.93
CA LYS A 146 23.54 6.38 -4.22
C LYS A 146 22.38 7.22 -4.75
N GLU A 147 21.31 6.59 -5.24
CA GLU A 147 20.19 7.31 -5.84
C GLU A 147 19.12 7.68 -4.80
N LYS A 148 18.81 8.97 -4.67
CA LYS A 148 17.89 9.48 -3.63
C LYS A 148 16.45 8.97 -3.78
N SER A 149 15.99 8.79 -5.02
CA SER A 149 14.68 8.23 -5.38
C SER A 149 14.52 6.80 -4.84
N VAL A 150 15.53 5.95 -5.10
CA VAL A 150 15.62 4.56 -4.63
C VAL A 150 15.56 4.53 -3.10
N ILE A 151 16.40 5.31 -2.42
CA ILE A 151 16.43 5.37 -0.94
C ILE A 151 15.07 5.81 -0.39
N SER A 152 14.45 6.81 -1.01
CA SER A 152 13.13 7.32 -0.61
C SER A 152 12.04 6.25 -0.75
N PHE A 153 12.10 5.44 -1.80
CA PHE A 153 11.17 4.34 -2.00
C PHE A 153 11.42 3.17 -1.05
N VAL A 154 12.69 2.79 -0.82
CA VAL A 154 13.03 1.76 0.17
C VAL A 154 12.49 2.11 1.55
N ARG A 155 12.67 3.35 2.01
CA ARG A 155 12.10 3.82 3.29
C ARG A 155 10.58 3.77 3.32
N PHE A 156 9.93 4.06 2.20
CA PHE A 156 8.47 3.95 2.08
C PHE A 156 8.04 2.49 2.21
N MET A 157 8.69 1.57 1.48
CA MET A 157 8.44 0.13 1.57
C MET A 157 8.66 -0.36 2.99
N GLU A 158 9.80 -0.08 3.62
CA GLU A 158 10.09 -0.49 5.01
C GLU A 158 9.05 0.00 6.01
N TYR A 159 8.54 1.22 5.83
CA TYR A 159 7.54 1.79 6.73
C TYR A 159 6.15 1.15 6.57
N TYR A 160 5.81 0.68 5.38
CA TYR A 160 4.48 0.12 5.04
C TYR A 160 4.52 -1.36 4.63
N LEU A 161 5.64 -2.06 4.85
CA LEU A 161 5.89 -3.36 4.21
C LEU A 161 4.83 -4.38 4.60
N GLU A 162 4.47 -4.42 5.87
CA GLU A 162 3.43 -5.30 6.38
C GLU A 162 2.09 -5.03 5.71
N GLU A 163 1.67 -3.77 5.61
CA GLU A 163 0.40 -3.42 4.96
C GLU A 163 0.41 -3.62 3.45
N ILE A 164 1.58 -3.50 2.81
CA ILE A 164 1.76 -3.81 1.39
C ILE A 164 1.68 -5.32 1.17
N LEU A 165 2.27 -6.13 2.04
CA LEU A 165 2.26 -7.59 1.96
C LEU A 165 0.87 -8.18 2.26
N ASN A 166 0.07 -7.52 3.10
CA ASN A 166 -1.31 -7.92 3.37
C ASN A 166 -2.17 -8.00 2.10
N TYR A 167 -1.81 -7.29 1.02
CA TYR A 167 -2.43 -7.43 -0.29
C TYR A 167 -2.46 -8.89 -0.78
N PHE A 168 -1.34 -9.61 -0.65
CA PHE A 168 -1.22 -10.98 -1.15
C PHE A 168 -2.01 -12.00 -0.31
N GLU A 169 -2.32 -11.67 0.95
CA GLU A 169 -3.24 -12.48 1.74
C GLU A 169 -4.70 -12.34 1.27
N MET A 170 -5.07 -11.15 0.79
CA MET A 170 -6.44 -10.86 0.36
C MET A 170 -6.69 -11.19 -1.10
N SER A 171 -5.72 -10.97 -1.99
CA SER A 171 -5.85 -11.28 -3.43
C SER A 171 -6.10 -12.76 -3.69
N ASN A 172 -5.65 -13.64 -2.80
CA ASN A 172 -5.91 -15.09 -2.86
C ASN A 172 -7.33 -15.47 -2.38
N CYS A 173 -8.13 -14.52 -1.89
CA CYS A 173 -9.46 -14.73 -1.30
C CYS A 173 -10.56 -13.88 -1.95
N LEU A 174 -10.21 -13.01 -2.91
CA LEU A 174 -11.18 -12.26 -3.72
C LEU A 174 -11.42 -13.04 -5.03
N PRO A 175 -12.68 -13.22 -5.45
CA PRO A 175 -13.04 -13.98 -6.65
C PRO A 175 -12.57 -13.32 -7.95
#